data_AF-A0A0K0DK44-F1
#
_entry.id   AF-A0A0K0DK44-F1
#
_cell.length_a   1.000
_cell.length_b   1.000
_cell.length_c   1.000
_cell.angle_alpha   90.00
_cell.angle_beta   90.00
_cell.angle_gamma   90.00
#
_symmetry.space_group_name_H-M   'P 1'
#
loop_
_entity.id
_entity.type
_entity.pdbx_description
1 polymer ?
#
loop_
_entity_poly.entity_id
_entity_poly.type
_entity_poly.pdbx_seq_one_letter_code
_entity_poly.pdbx_strand_id
1 'polypeptide(L)'
;MQMLRTCFMLFTKALRKNAWDPSEDLEEALKIRLDKADVNIAAYDISVEEEKKVVESFERLRRRVYEWGLMDSRPWYYVMKSLTTSSFMFIAFYLQYCEWYLTSAICLAVAWQQFGWLTHDCAHHQPTRNRKLNNMLSIVFGNLVQGFSSDWWKDKHNTHHAATNMIDRDRDIDLFPLLALIPSDILKYKLPAERFILKVRYIVIPLLLTYSTVESSLFTLACVLFTCA
;
A
#
# COMPACT_ATOMS: atom_id res chain seq x y z
N MET A 1 -5.02 -27.99 25.78
CA MET A 1 -5.11 -28.41 24.35
C MET A 1 -6.52 -28.26 23.77
N GLN A 2 -7.59 -28.55 24.53
CA GLN A 2 -8.99 -28.47 24.06
C GLN A 2 -9.47 -27.03 23.79
N MET A 3 -9.07 -26.07 24.64
CA MET A 3 -9.44 -24.65 24.50
C MET A 3 -8.88 -24.00 23.22
N LEU A 4 -7.63 -24.33 22.85
CA LEU A 4 -7.00 -23.85 21.60
C LEU A 4 -7.71 -24.38 20.35
N ARG A 5 -8.18 -25.64 20.36
CA ARG A 5 -8.97 -26.22 19.27
C ARG A 5 -10.33 -25.53 19.12
N THR A 6 -10.98 -25.21 20.23
CA THR A 6 -12.27 -24.50 20.22
C THR A 6 -12.12 -23.07 19.72
N CYS A 7 -11.09 -22.33 20.16
CA CYS A 7 -10.81 -20.99 19.63
C CYS A 7 -10.48 -21.01 18.13
N PHE A 8 -9.68 -21.99 17.66
CA PHE A 8 -9.35 -22.13 16.24
C PHE A 8 -10.59 -22.49 15.39
N MET A 9 -11.48 -23.36 15.87
CA MET A 9 -12.75 -23.65 15.20
C MET A 9 -13.69 -22.45 15.18
N LEU A 10 -13.80 -21.67 16.26
CA LEU A 10 -14.64 -20.48 16.29
C LEU A 10 -14.10 -19.38 15.37
N PHE A 11 -12.77 -19.20 15.34
CA PHE A 11 -12.10 -18.27 14.44
C PHE A 11 -12.29 -18.65 12.97
N THR A 12 -12.08 -19.91 12.61
CA THR A 12 -12.33 -20.40 11.24
C THR A 12 -13.80 -20.33 10.85
N LYS A 13 -14.73 -20.59 11.77
CA LYS A 13 -16.17 -20.47 11.51
C LYS A 13 -16.62 -19.01 11.34
N ALA A 14 -16.00 -18.08 12.08
CA ALA A 14 -16.22 -16.64 11.91
C ALA A 14 -15.67 -16.14 10.56
N LEU A 15 -14.48 -16.59 10.16
CA LEU A 15 -13.92 -16.30 8.84
C LEU A 15 -14.79 -16.86 7.70
N ARG A 16 -15.37 -18.05 7.89
CA ARG A 16 -16.23 -18.71 6.90
C ARG A 16 -17.58 -18.03 6.73
N LYS A 17 -18.10 -17.36 7.76
CA LYS A 17 -19.39 -16.66 7.71
C LYS A 17 -19.37 -15.41 6.81
N ASN A 18 -18.19 -14.86 6.57
CA ASN A 18 -17.95 -13.73 5.67
C ASN A 18 -17.23 -14.13 4.38
N ALA A 19 -16.95 -15.43 4.19
CA ALA A 19 -16.36 -15.95 2.97
C ALA A 19 -17.48 -16.29 1.99
N TRP A 20 -17.32 -15.87 0.74
CA TRP A 20 -18.20 -16.20 -0.38
C TRP A 20 -18.53 -17.70 -0.39
N ASP A 21 -19.83 -18.03 -0.43
CA ASP A 21 -20.33 -19.41 -0.51
C ASP A 21 -20.22 -19.89 -1.96
N PRO A 22 -19.43 -20.94 -2.26
CA PRO A 22 -19.30 -21.46 -3.63
C PRO A 22 -20.60 -22.00 -4.24
N SER A 23 -21.66 -22.16 -3.44
CA SER A 23 -22.99 -22.54 -3.90
C SER A 23 -23.88 -21.37 -4.32
N GLU A 24 -23.49 -20.12 -4.02
CA GLU A 24 -24.13 -18.93 -4.60
C GLU A 24 -23.81 -18.86 -6.09
N ASP A 25 -24.84 -18.59 -6.91
CA ASP A 25 -24.65 -18.38 -8.34
C ASP A 25 -23.71 -17.18 -8.55
N LEU A 26 -22.49 -17.49 -8.96
CA LEU A 26 -21.44 -16.52 -9.20
C LEU A 26 -21.91 -15.45 -10.20
N GLU A 27 -22.73 -15.80 -11.19
CA GLU A 27 -23.25 -14.82 -12.14
C GLU A 27 -24.23 -13.85 -11.49
N GLU A 28 -25.11 -14.33 -10.61
CA GLU A 28 -26.09 -13.49 -9.92
C GLU A 28 -25.41 -12.60 -8.85
N ALA A 29 -24.46 -13.16 -8.10
CA ALA A 29 -23.64 -12.40 -7.16
C ALA A 29 -22.76 -11.35 -7.87
N LEU A 30 -22.30 -11.64 -9.09
CA LEU A 30 -21.58 -10.69 -9.92
C LEU A 30 -22.50 -9.61 -10.50
N LYS A 31 -23.73 -9.92 -10.91
CA LYS A 31 -24.70 -8.91 -11.40
C LYS A 31 -24.94 -7.79 -10.38
N ILE A 32 -25.08 -8.14 -9.10
CA ILE A 32 -25.22 -7.15 -8.02
C ILE A 32 -23.97 -6.26 -7.92
N ARG A 33 -22.78 -6.82 -8.14
CA ARG A 33 -21.49 -6.14 -7.99
C ARG A 33 -20.91 -5.56 -9.29
N LEU A 34 -21.66 -5.63 -10.39
CA LEU A 34 -21.25 -5.15 -11.71
C LEU A 34 -21.64 -3.70 -11.96
N ASP A 35 -22.49 -3.12 -11.11
CA ASP A 35 -22.77 -1.69 -11.17
C ASP A 35 -21.52 -0.91 -10.75
N LYS A 36 -20.98 -0.12 -11.69
CA LYS A 36 -19.80 0.72 -11.45
C LYS A 36 -20.04 1.76 -10.35
N ALA A 37 -21.29 2.13 -10.08
CA ALA A 37 -21.64 3.07 -9.01
C ALA A 37 -21.56 2.44 -7.61
N ASP A 38 -21.69 1.11 -7.50
CA ASP A 38 -21.75 0.39 -6.23
C ASP A 38 -20.36 0.10 -5.65
N VAL A 39 -19.31 0.28 -6.46
CA VAL A 39 -17.92 0.18 -6.02
C VAL A 39 -17.48 1.54 -5.47
N ASN A 40 -17.73 1.73 -4.18
CA ASN A 40 -17.10 2.73 -3.30
C ASN A 40 -17.61 4.18 -3.31
N ILE A 41 -18.76 4.46 -3.91
CA ILE A 41 -19.48 5.71 -3.66
C ILE A 41 -20.79 5.33 -2.99
N ALA A 42 -20.82 5.41 -1.65
CA ALA A 42 -22.08 5.27 -0.94
C ALA A 42 -23.10 6.23 -1.56
N ALA A 43 -24.31 5.74 -1.86
CA ALA A 43 -25.40 6.61 -2.28
C ALA A 43 -25.52 7.73 -1.23
N TYR A 44 -25.33 8.98 -1.66
CA TYR A 44 -25.38 10.13 -0.76
C TYR A 44 -26.84 10.52 -0.54
N ASP A 45 -27.61 9.63 0.09
CA ASP A 45 -29.05 9.76 0.36
C ASP A 45 -29.35 10.25 1.79
N ILE A 46 -28.38 10.94 2.40
CA ILE A 46 -28.52 11.48 3.75
C ILE A 46 -29.33 12.77 3.76
N SER A 47 -30.15 12.96 4.80
CA SER A 47 -30.88 14.21 5.01
C SER A 47 -29.92 15.38 5.29
N VAL A 48 -30.32 16.61 4.97
CA VAL A 48 -29.53 17.83 5.26
C VAL A 48 -29.24 17.95 6.76
N GLU A 49 -30.18 17.55 7.61
CA GLU A 49 -30.01 17.53 9.07
C GLU A 49 -28.96 16.51 9.52
N GLU A 50 -28.88 15.36 8.86
CA GLU A 50 -27.89 14.32 9.15
C GLU A 50 -26.51 14.72 8.64
N GLU A 51 -26.41 15.22 7.41
CA GLU A 51 -25.17 15.79 6.85
C GLU A 51 -24.58 16.84 7.79
N LYS A 52 -25.42 17.77 8.26
CA LYS A 52 -25.00 18.80 9.21
C LYS A 52 -24.39 18.21 10.49
N LYS A 53 -25.00 17.16 11.06
CA LYS A 53 -24.46 16.47 12.24
C LYS A 53 -23.13 15.80 11.96
N VAL A 54 -22.95 15.18 10.80
CA VAL A 54 -21.67 14.55 10.39
C VAL A 54 -20.58 15.62 10.26
N VAL A 55 -20.86 16.73 9.58
CA VAL A 55 -19.93 17.84 9.41
C VAL A 55 -19.53 18.43 10.76
N GLU A 56 -20.49 18.72 11.65
CA GLU A 56 -20.21 19.22 13.00
C GLU A 56 -19.36 18.23 13.82
N SER A 57 -19.61 16.92 13.68
CA SER A 57 -18.82 15.88 14.33
C SER A 57 -17.37 15.87 13.83
N PHE A 58 -17.18 15.97 12.52
CA PHE A 58 -15.86 16.02 11.89
C PHE A 58 -15.09 17.27 12.30
N GLU A 59 -15.73 18.44 12.33
CA GLU A 59 -15.10 19.69 12.77
C GLU A 59 -14.72 19.66 14.26
N ARG A 60 -15.54 19.03 15.12
CA ARG A 60 -15.17 18.78 16.52
C ARG A 60 -13.97 17.85 16.63
N LEU A 61 -13.90 16.79 15.83
CA LEU A 61 -12.75 15.89 15.80
C LEU A 61 -11.49 16.62 15.33
N ARG A 62 -11.59 17.33 14.21
CA ARG A 62 -10.49 18.13 13.65
C ARG A 62 -9.92 19.07 14.70
N ARG A 63 -10.77 19.84 15.40
CA ARG A 63 -10.34 20.74 16.47
C ARG A 63 -9.55 20.03 17.57
N ARG A 64 -10.03 18.89 18.06
CA ARG A 64 -9.32 18.08 19.06
C ARG A 64 -7.95 17.60 18.55
N VAL A 65 -7.87 17.18 17.28
CA VAL A 65 -6.61 16.75 16.65
C VAL A 65 -5.57 17.89 16.63
N TYR A 66 -6.01 19.13 16.34
CA TYR A 66 -5.15 20.31 16.44
C TYR A 66 -4.78 20.67 17.89
N GLU A 67 -5.74 20.66 18.81
CA GLU A 67 -5.50 20.94 20.24
C GLU A 67 -4.53 19.94 20.89
N TRP A 68 -4.57 18.68 20.45
CA TRP A 68 -3.62 17.64 20.88
C TRP A 68 -2.24 17.75 20.23
N GLY A 69 -2.02 18.72 19.33
CA GLY A 69 -0.75 18.88 18.62
C GLY A 69 -0.41 17.72 17.68
N LEU A 70 -1.41 16.93 17.25
CA LEU A 70 -1.18 15.80 16.35
C LEU A 70 -0.85 16.24 14.92
N MET A 71 -1.14 17.50 14.58
CA MET A 71 -0.77 18.11 13.29
C MET A 71 0.61 18.79 13.32
N ASP A 72 1.28 18.82 14.48
CA ASP A 72 2.62 19.40 14.57
C ASP A 72 3.68 18.44 14.01
N SER A 73 4.57 18.99 13.19
CA SER A 73 5.71 18.23 12.66
C SER A 73 6.62 17.76 13.80
N ARG A 74 7.12 16.52 13.72
CA ARG A 74 8.08 15.95 14.67
C ARG A 74 9.42 15.62 13.99
N PRO A 75 10.26 16.62 13.64
CA PRO A 75 11.48 16.38 12.86
C PRO A 75 12.42 15.35 13.48
N TRP A 76 12.56 15.35 14.81
CA TRP A 76 13.45 14.42 15.50
C TRP A 76 13.05 12.95 15.34
N TYR A 77 11.75 12.66 15.31
CA TYR A 77 11.26 11.31 15.00
C TYR A 77 11.73 10.87 13.61
N TYR A 78 11.65 11.75 12.61
CA TYR A 78 12.08 11.45 11.25
C TYR A 78 13.60 11.37 11.10
N VAL A 79 14.38 12.15 11.86
CA VAL A 79 15.84 12.00 11.94
C VAL A 79 16.17 10.61 12.47
N MET A 80 15.59 10.22 13.60
CA MET A 80 15.83 8.90 14.19
C MET A 80 15.37 7.76 13.27
N LYS A 81 14.20 7.87 12.64
CA LYS A 81 13.70 6.91 11.65
C LYS A 81 14.67 6.79 10.47
N SER A 82 15.17 7.91 9.93
CA SER A 82 16.14 7.89 8.83
C SER A 82 17.46 7.24 9.23
N LEU A 83 17.95 7.52 10.44
CA LEU A 83 19.17 6.91 10.98
C LEU A 83 19.00 5.40 11.19
N THR A 84 17.92 4.97 11.85
CA THR A 84 17.69 3.54 12.09
C THR A 84 17.49 2.77 10.79
N THR A 85 16.72 3.31 9.83
CA THR A 85 16.55 2.72 8.50
C THR A 85 17.87 2.61 7.74
N SER A 86 18.70 3.67 7.76
CA SER A 86 20.02 3.63 7.14
C SER A 86 20.95 2.59 7.80
N SER A 87 20.91 2.47 9.13
CA SER A 87 21.67 1.45 9.86
C SER A 87 21.28 0.03 9.44
N PHE A 88 19.98 -0.26 9.25
CA PHE A 88 19.55 -1.56 8.72
C PHE A 88 20.15 -1.85 7.34
N MET A 89 20.21 -0.84 6.46
CA MET A 89 20.82 -0.98 5.13
C MET A 89 22.32 -1.26 5.21
N PHE A 90 23.06 -0.52 6.04
CA PHE A 90 24.50 -0.75 6.23
C PHE A 90 24.80 -2.10 6.90
N ILE A 91 24.00 -2.50 7.89
CA ILE A 91 24.09 -3.84 8.51
C ILE A 91 23.86 -4.92 7.46
N ALA A 92 22.89 -4.73 6.56
CA ALA A 92 22.66 -5.69 5.48
C ALA A 92 23.90 -5.83 4.58
N PHE A 93 24.50 -4.73 4.14
CA PHE A 93 25.73 -4.78 3.32
C PHE A 93 26.91 -5.42 4.05
N TYR A 94 27.05 -5.17 5.36
CA TYR A 94 28.06 -5.84 6.17
C TYR A 94 27.81 -7.35 6.28
N LEU A 95 26.57 -7.76 6.57
CA LEU A 95 26.18 -9.17 6.62
C LEU A 95 26.37 -9.87 5.27
N GLN A 96 26.09 -9.19 4.17
CA GLN A 96 26.36 -9.68 2.82
C GLN A 96 27.85 -9.97 2.63
N TYR A 97 28.72 -9.05 3.06
CA TYR A 97 30.17 -9.21 3.01
C TYR A 97 30.65 -10.38 3.89
N CYS A 98 30.03 -10.59 5.04
CA CYS A 98 30.31 -11.72 5.93
C CYS A 98 29.71 -13.06 5.45
N GLU A 99 29.09 -13.10 4.26
CA GLU A 99 28.42 -14.28 3.67
C GLU A 99 27.13 -14.73 4.41
N TRP A 100 26.54 -13.86 5.24
CA TRP A 100 25.27 -14.10 5.94
C TRP A 100 24.09 -13.69 5.06
N TYR A 101 23.96 -14.33 3.90
CA TYR A 101 23.08 -13.90 2.82
C TYR A 101 21.60 -13.80 3.22
N LEU A 102 21.07 -14.76 3.96
CA LEU A 102 19.65 -14.75 4.34
C LEU A 102 19.33 -13.60 5.30
N THR A 103 20.15 -13.40 6.33
CA THR A 103 19.94 -12.32 7.31
C THR A 103 20.18 -10.95 6.67
N SER A 104 21.19 -10.84 5.81
CA SER A 104 21.43 -9.67 4.96
C SER A 104 20.18 -9.29 4.17
N ALA A 105 19.60 -10.24 3.43
CA ALA A 105 18.41 -10.01 2.61
C ALA A 105 17.21 -9.52 3.44
N ILE A 106 17.00 -10.09 4.64
CA ILE A 106 15.92 -9.66 5.54
C ILE A 106 16.15 -8.22 6.02
N CYS A 107 17.36 -7.88 6.46
CA CYS A 107 17.69 -6.52 6.89
C CYS A 107 17.52 -5.50 5.76
N LEU A 108 17.95 -5.88 4.56
CA LEU A 108 17.85 -5.02 3.38
C LEU A 108 16.40 -4.80 2.95
N ALA A 109 15.56 -5.85 2.97
CA ALA A 109 14.13 -5.76 2.68
C ALA A 109 13.41 -4.82 3.66
N VAL A 110 13.72 -4.91 4.95
CA VAL A 110 13.18 -3.99 5.97
C VAL A 110 13.64 -2.55 5.70
N ALA A 111 14.91 -2.34 5.37
CA ALA A 111 15.43 -1.01 5.08
C ALA A 111 14.74 -0.37 3.87
N TRP A 112 14.65 -1.06 2.73
CA TRP A 112 13.96 -0.56 1.53
C TRP A 112 12.48 -0.30 1.77
N GLN A 113 11.79 -1.18 2.50
CA GLN A 113 10.40 -0.94 2.86
C GLN A 113 10.23 0.35 3.69
N GLN A 114 11.13 0.62 4.63
CA GLN A 114 11.09 1.83 5.45
C GLN A 114 11.49 3.08 4.67
N PHE A 115 12.44 3.01 3.73
CA PHE A 115 12.77 4.12 2.84
C PHE A 115 11.61 4.49 1.92
N GLY A 116 10.80 3.52 1.49
CA GLY A 116 9.53 3.77 0.81
C GLY A 116 8.58 4.65 1.65
N TRP A 117 8.40 4.33 2.94
CA TRP A 117 7.60 5.16 3.84
C TRP A 117 8.22 6.53 4.10
N LEU A 118 9.54 6.63 4.28
CA LEU A 118 10.21 7.92 4.42
C LEU A 118 9.99 8.80 3.18
N THR A 119 10.05 8.21 1.99
CA THR A 119 9.75 8.90 0.72
C THR A 119 8.31 9.41 0.68
N HIS A 120 7.35 8.54 1.03
CA HIS A 120 5.92 8.87 1.14
C HIS A 120 5.67 10.04 2.11
N ASP A 121 6.21 9.95 3.33
CA ASP A 121 6.00 10.96 4.37
C ASP A 121 6.61 12.31 3.96
N CYS A 122 7.79 12.30 3.32
CA CYS A 122 8.44 13.48 2.77
C CYS A 122 7.62 14.10 1.61
N ALA A 123 7.08 13.27 0.72
CA ALA A 123 6.24 13.69 -0.40
C ALA A 123 4.96 14.40 0.10
N HIS A 124 4.41 13.95 1.24
CA HIS A 124 3.27 14.58 1.93
C HIS A 124 3.65 15.71 2.89
N HIS A 125 4.93 16.09 2.92
CA HIS A 125 5.45 17.18 3.74
C HIS A 125 5.26 17.03 5.26
N GLN A 126 5.20 15.79 5.75
CA GLN A 126 5.03 15.51 7.18
C GLN A 126 6.26 15.83 8.06
N PRO A 127 7.51 15.57 7.63
CA PRO A 127 8.67 15.68 8.53
C PRO A 127 8.94 17.08 9.05
N THR A 128 8.77 18.09 8.18
CA THR A 128 9.08 19.49 8.51
C THR A 128 8.08 20.44 7.88
N ARG A 129 8.00 21.67 8.40
CA ARG A 129 7.26 22.76 7.74
C ARG A 129 7.98 23.32 6.49
N ASN A 130 9.20 22.88 6.17
CA ASN A 130 9.93 23.37 5.01
C ASN A 130 9.68 22.45 3.80
N ARG A 131 8.85 22.92 2.86
CA ARG A 131 8.42 22.15 1.69
C ARG A 131 9.58 21.83 0.75
N LYS A 132 10.54 22.75 0.59
CA LYS A 132 11.74 22.54 -0.24
C LYS A 132 12.61 21.42 0.32
N LEU A 133 12.81 21.43 1.65
CA LEU A 133 13.56 20.37 2.33
C LEU A 133 12.86 19.02 2.18
N ASN A 134 11.54 18.96 2.40
CA ASN A 134 10.79 17.70 2.24
C ASN A 134 10.83 17.17 0.79
N ASN A 135 10.71 18.05 -0.21
CA ASN A 135 10.84 17.64 -1.62
C ASN A 135 12.25 17.08 -1.91
N MET A 136 13.30 17.75 -1.44
CA MET A 136 14.67 17.27 -1.59
C MET A 136 14.85 15.89 -0.92
N LEU A 137 14.35 15.71 0.30
CA LEU A 137 14.41 14.41 1.00
C LEU A 137 13.61 13.32 0.26
N SER A 138 12.46 13.66 -0.33
CA SER A 138 11.68 12.71 -1.13
C SER A 138 12.43 12.30 -2.41
N ILE A 139 13.18 13.21 -3.04
CA ILE A 139 14.05 12.87 -4.17
C ILE A 139 15.22 11.99 -3.72
N VAL A 140 15.86 12.30 -2.58
CA VAL A 140 16.95 11.47 -2.05
C VAL A 140 16.46 10.06 -1.74
N PHE A 141 15.38 9.91 -0.97
CA PHE A 141 14.89 8.58 -0.60
C PHE A 141 14.22 7.86 -1.78
N GLY A 142 13.41 8.55 -2.59
CA GLY A 142 12.71 7.96 -3.72
C GLY A 142 13.63 7.67 -4.91
N ASN A 143 14.28 8.70 -5.44
CA ASN A 143 15.05 8.57 -6.68
C ASN A 143 16.37 7.84 -6.45
N LEU A 144 17.14 8.23 -5.43
CA LEU A 144 18.48 7.67 -5.22
C LEU A 144 18.43 6.32 -4.49
N VAL A 145 17.66 6.21 -3.41
CA VAL A 145 17.67 4.99 -2.56
C VAL A 145 16.70 3.92 -3.06
N GLN A 146 15.48 4.30 -3.44
CA GLN A 146 14.47 3.36 -3.95
C GLN A 146 14.58 3.15 -5.48
N GLY A 147 15.16 4.09 -6.23
CA GLY A 147 15.28 4.00 -7.68
C GLY A 147 14.03 4.40 -8.47
N PHE A 148 13.02 5.03 -7.85
CA PHE A 148 11.83 5.51 -8.58
C PHE A 148 11.72 7.03 -8.57
N SER A 149 11.07 7.61 -9.58
CA SER A 149 10.82 9.06 -9.60
C SER A 149 9.81 9.47 -8.53
N SER A 150 10.26 10.26 -7.55
CA SER A 150 9.40 10.84 -6.51
C SER A 150 8.23 11.64 -7.10
N ASP A 151 8.43 12.36 -8.20
CA ASP A 151 7.37 13.15 -8.84
C ASP A 151 6.33 12.27 -9.53
N TRP A 152 6.76 11.21 -10.25
CA TRP A 152 5.83 10.23 -10.81
C TRP A 152 5.01 9.56 -9.71
N TRP A 153 5.69 9.15 -8.63
CA TRP A 153 5.02 8.52 -7.50
C TRP A 153 4.02 9.48 -6.85
N LYS A 154 4.37 10.76 -6.67
CA LYS A 154 3.48 11.80 -6.12
C LYS A 154 2.26 12.02 -7.00
N ASP A 155 2.43 12.11 -8.32
CA ASP A 155 1.32 12.31 -9.26
C ASP A 155 0.31 11.16 -9.18
N LYS A 156 0.80 9.91 -9.28
CA LYS A 156 -0.01 8.71 -9.13
C LYS A 156 -0.70 8.65 -7.76
N HIS A 157 0.06 8.88 -6.70
CA HIS A 157 -0.42 8.73 -5.33
C HIS A 157 -1.41 9.82 -4.92
N ASN A 158 -1.24 11.05 -5.39
CA ASN A 158 -2.22 12.11 -5.19
C ASN A 158 -3.51 11.85 -5.97
N THR A 159 -3.41 11.28 -7.17
CA THR A 159 -4.58 10.83 -7.94
C THR A 159 -5.34 9.74 -7.16
N HIS A 160 -4.62 8.77 -6.60
CA HIS A 160 -5.19 7.76 -5.72
C HIS A 160 -5.92 8.41 -4.52
N HIS A 161 -5.28 9.30 -3.75
CA HIS A 161 -5.94 9.96 -2.61
C HIS A 161 -7.16 10.81 -2.99
N ALA A 162 -7.15 11.43 -4.17
CA ALA A 162 -8.28 12.22 -4.65
C ALA A 162 -9.46 11.34 -5.11
N ALA A 163 -9.17 10.12 -5.55
CA ALA A 163 -10.13 9.25 -6.21
C ALA A 163 -10.08 7.79 -5.74
N THR A 164 -9.78 7.57 -4.45
CA THR A 164 -9.41 6.25 -3.91
C THR A 164 -10.42 5.17 -4.29
N ASN A 165 -9.94 4.09 -4.91
CA ASN A 165 -10.73 2.94 -5.33
C ASN A 165 -11.93 3.29 -6.25
N MET A 166 -11.92 4.43 -6.93
CA MET A 166 -12.91 4.76 -7.95
C MET A 166 -12.48 4.17 -9.31
N ILE A 167 -13.36 3.37 -9.90
CA ILE A 167 -13.15 2.76 -11.23
C ILE A 167 -12.92 3.87 -12.27
N ASP A 168 -12.01 3.61 -13.22
CA ASP A 168 -11.60 4.52 -14.31
C ASP A 168 -10.89 5.82 -13.84
N ARG A 169 -10.70 6.03 -12.53
CA ARG A 169 -10.04 7.21 -11.95
C ARG A 169 -8.78 6.84 -11.19
N ASP A 170 -8.89 5.84 -10.31
CA ASP A 170 -7.76 5.29 -9.58
C ASP A 170 -7.10 4.18 -10.37
N ARG A 171 -5.91 4.47 -10.88
CA ARG A 171 -5.13 3.47 -11.61
C ARG A 171 -4.51 2.41 -10.69
N ASP A 172 -4.52 2.61 -9.37
CA ASP A 172 -3.94 1.65 -8.43
C ASP A 172 -4.79 0.37 -8.30
N ILE A 173 -6.05 0.42 -8.70
CA ILE A 173 -6.94 -0.74 -8.76
C ILE A 173 -7.01 -1.38 -10.16
N ASP A 174 -6.42 -0.75 -11.18
CA ASP A 174 -6.36 -1.26 -12.55
C ASP A 174 -5.08 -2.08 -12.79
N LEU A 175 -5.05 -3.28 -12.22
CA LEU A 175 -3.91 -4.20 -12.26
C LEU A 175 -4.14 -5.39 -13.20
N PHE A 176 -5.20 -5.35 -14.02
CA PHE A 176 -5.49 -6.40 -14.99
C PHE A 176 -4.39 -6.45 -16.07
N PRO A 177 -3.93 -7.64 -16.52
CA PRO A 177 -4.42 -9.00 -16.21
C PRO A 177 -3.73 -9.67 -15.02
N LEU A 178 -2.85 -8.98 -14.29
CA LEU A 178 -2.08 -9.59 -13.20
C LEU A 178 -2.94 -9.85 -11.97
N LEU A 179 -3.79 -8.89 -11.59
CA LEU A 179 -4.70 -9.00 -10.45
C LEU A 179 -6.09 -8.47 -10.80
N ALA A 180 -7.12 -9.25 -10.43
CA ALA A 180 -8.51 -8.79 -10.42
C ALA A 180 -8.82 -8.15 -9.06
N LEU A 181 -8.86 -6.82 -9.01
CA LEU A 181 -9.22 -6.09 -7.79
C LEU A 181 -10.68 -5.64 -7.78
N ILE A 182 -11.31 -5.54 -8.96
CA ILE A 182 -12.74 -5.26 -9.10
C ILE A 182 -13.50 -6.47 -9.68
N PRO A 183 -14.80 -6.64 -9.33
CA PRO A 183 -15.60 -7.77 -9.80
C PRO A 183 -15.64 -7.93 -11.32
N SER A 184 -15.67 -6.80 -12.04
CA SER A 184 -15.71 -6.78 -13.51
C SER A 184 -14.44 -7.33 -14.17
N ASP A 185 -13.28 -7.32 -13.48
CA ASP A 185 -12.04 -7.90 -14.00
C ASP A 185 -12.11 -9.42 -14.08
N ILE A 186 -12.83 -10.07 -13.18
CA ILE A 186 -12.99 -11.53 -13.14
C ILE A 186 -13.59 -12.03 -14.45
N LEU A 187 -14.54 -11.28 -15.02
CA LEU A 187 -15.21 -11.60 -16.28
C LEU A 187 -14.29 -11.47 -17.50
N LYS A 188 -13.19 -10.72 -17.39
CA LYS A 188 -12.24 -10.54 -18.50
C LYS A 188 -11.34 -11.77 -18.70
N TYR A 189 -11.19 -12.64 -17.69
CA TYR A 189 -10.38 -13.87 -17.79
C TYR A 189 -11.14 -14.99 -18.53
N LYS A 190 -10.71 -15.25 -19.77
CA LYS A 190 -11.37 -16.21 -20.67
C LYS A 190 -10.63 -17.55 -20.74
N LEU A 191 -9.31 -17.55 -20.58
CA LEU A 191 -8.50 -18.76 -20.76
C LEU A 191 -8.43 -19.61 -19.48
N PRO A 192 -8.28 -20.94 -19.57
CA PRO A 192 -8.12 -21.80 -18.39
C PRO A 192 -6.87 -21.45 -17.54
N ALA A 193 -5.77 -21.06 -18.19
CA ALA A 193 -4.53 -20.64 -17.51
C ALA A 193 -4.72 -19.30 -16.77
N GLU A 194 -5.42 -18.35 -17.37
CA GLU A 194 -5.85 -17.09 -16.78
C GLU A 194 -6.71 -17.30 -15.52
N ARG A 195 -7.68 -18.22 -15.59
CA ARG A 195 -8.51 -18.59 -14.44
C ARG A 195 -7.72 -19.33 -13.35
N PHE A 196 -6.60 -19.97 -13.70
CA PHE A 196 -5.69 -20.56 -12.72
C PHE A 196 -4.95 -19.48 -11.91
N ILE A 197 -4.54 -18.37 -12.55
CA ILE A 197 -3.95 -17.20 -11.87
C ILE A 197 -4.90 -16.67 -10.78
N LEU A 198 -6.21 -16.62 -11.05
CA LEU A 198 -7.22 -16.20 -10.06
C LEU A 198 -7.30 -17.11 -8.83
N LYS A 199 -6.98 -18.40 -8.96
CA LYS A 199 -6.97 -19.36 -7.84
C LYS A 199 -5.75 -19.19 -6.95
N VAL A 200 -4.61 -18.79 -7.52
CA VAL A 200 -3.35 -18.56 -6.81
C VAL A 200 -3.14 -17.10 -6.38
N ARG A 201 -4.12 -16.21 -6.60
CA ARG A 201 -4.01 -14.76 -6.33
C ARG A 201 -3.49 -14.40 -4.92
N TYR A 202 -3.86 -15.17 -3.91
CA TYR A 202 -3.43 -14.96 -2.53
C TYR A 202 -1.94 -15.21 -2.29
N ILE A 203 -1.30 -15.96 -3.20
CA ILE A 203 0.15 -16.20 -3.23
C ILE A 203 0.84 -15.13 -4.08
N VAL A 204 0.20 -14.69 -5.17
CA VAL A 204 0.73 -13.69 -6.11
C VAL A 204 0.84 -12.30 -5.48
N ILE A 205 -0.11 -11.87 -4.64
CA ILE A 205 -0.08 -10.53 -4.02
C ILE A 205 1.16 -10.33 -3.11
N PRO A 206 1.46 -11.23 -2.13
CA PRO A 206 2.70 -11.15 -1.37
C PRO A 206 3.94 -11.18 -2.26
N LEU A 207 3.95 -12.02 -3.30
CA LEU A 207 5.06 -12.15 -4.24
C LEU A 207 5.27 -10.90 -5.10
N LEU A 208 4.21 -10.22 -5.55
CA LEU A 208 4.27 -8.98 -6.32
C LEU A 208 4.71 -7.79 -5.45
N LEU A 209 4.28 -7.76 -4.19
CA LEU A 209 4.77 -6.76 -3.22
C LEU A 209 6.25 -6.95 -2.93
N THR A 210 6.75 -8.19 -2.90
CA THR A 210 8.19 -8.45 -2.86
C THR A 210 8.88 -8.20 -4.20
N TYR A 211 8.21 -8.44 -5.33
CA TYR A 211 8.79 -8.24 -6.66
C TYR A 211 8.95 -6.76 -7.00
N SER A 212 8.00 -5.90 -6.65
CA SER A 212 8.14 -4.45 -6.84
C SER A 212 9.30 -3.87 -6.03
N THR A 213 9.57 -4.41 -4.84
CA THR A 213 10.79 -4.09 -4.07
C THR A 213 12.06 -4.66 -4.71
N VAL A 214 11.98 -5.78 -5.44
CA VAL A 214 13.12 -6.39 -6.15
C VAL A 214 13.40 -5.69 -7.48
N GLU A 215 12.38 -5.27 -8.24
CA GLU A 215 12.54 -4.47 -9.47
C GLU A 215 13.14 -3.11 -9.16
N SER A 216 12.69 -2.45 -8.11
CA SER A 216 13.28 -1.18 -7.65
C SER A 216 14.75 -1.38 -7.25
N SER A 217 15.09 -2.55 -6.67
CA SER A 217 16.47 -2.93 -6.34
C SER A 217 17.32 -3.24 -7.57
N LEU A 218 16.76 -3.93 -8.58
CA LEU A 218 17.43 -4.25 -9.85
C LEU A 218 17.65 -3.01 -10.71
N PHE A 219 16.69 -2.07 -10.71
CA PHE A 219 16.83 -0.78 -11.36
C PHE A 219 17.94 0.06 -10.71
N THR A 220 17.99 0.09 -9.37
CA THR A 220 19.08 0.76 -8.63
C THR A 220 20.43 0.08 -8.88
N LEU A 221 20.48 -1.26 -8.93
CA LEU A 221 21.69 -2.02 -9.26
C LEU A 221 22.17 -1.73 -10.69
N ALA A 222 21.25 -1.64 -11.65
CA ALA A 222 21.55 -1.26 -13.03
C ALA A 222 22.08 0.19 -13.10
N CYS A 223 21.47 1.14 -12.40
CA CYS A 223 21.95 2.53 -12.38
C CYS A 223 23.37 2.66 -11.80
N VAL A 224 23.72 1.88 -10.77
CA VAL A 224 25.07 1.87 -10.17
C VAL A 224 26.09 1.17 -11.08
N LEU A 225 25.68 0.09 -11.77
CA LEU A 225 26.57 -0.63 -12.69
C LEU A 225 26.83 0.14 -14.01
N PHE A 226 25.90 0.99 -14.46
CA PHE A 226 26.04 1.79 -15.68
C PHE A 226 26.65 3.19 -15.48
N THR A 227 26.86 3.65 -14.24
CA THR A 227 27.58 4.91 -13.95
C THR A 227 29.06 4.72 -13.61
N CYS A 228 29.52 3.46 -13.52
CA CYS A 228 30.92 3.09 -13.27
C CYS A 228 31.57 2.32 -14.45
N ALA A 229 31.06 2.49 -15.67
CA ALA A 229 31.67 1.97 -16.90
C ALA A 229 32.02 3.13 -17.84
#